data_AF-A0AA46P5U3-F1
#
_entry.id   AF-A0AA46P5U3-F1
#
_cell.length_a   1.000
_cell.length_b   1.000
_cell.length_c   1.000
_cell.angle_alpha   90.00
_cell.angle_beta   90.00
_cell.angle_gamma   90.00
#
_symmetry.space_group_name_H-M   'P 1'
#
loop_
_entity.id
_entity.type
_entity.pdbx_description
1 polymer ?
#
loop_
_entity_poly.entity_id
_entity_poly.type
_entity_poly.pdbx_seq_one_letter_code
_entity_poly.pdbx_strand_id
1 'polypeptide(L)'
;MYTYESFVTDGTFTLLRPVMSSFLLIAVILFVLVSLPRALQGFLNGYTVMAVALISIIISGQVLFFEAILADELGMGGGSGFWMFLVIVILGIVSPIIYFIRQREAGS
;
A
#
# COMPACT_ATOMS: atom_id res chain seq x y z
N MET A 1 1.17 32.23 0.07
CA MET A 1 1.81 31.44 -0.99
C MET A 1 2.29 30.16 -0.32
N TYR A 2 1.82 28.98 -0.72
CA TYR A 2 2.37 27.73 -0.19
C TYR A 2 3.79 27.58 -0.75
N THR A 3 4.80 27.69 0.10
CA THR A 3 6.19 27.39 -0.24
C THR A 3 6.45 25.91 0.05
N TYR A 4 7.39 25.29 -0.67
CA TYR A 4 7.67 23.87 -0.52
C TYR A 4 8.13 23.49 0.90
N GLU A 5 8.64 24.45 1.70
CA GLU A 5 9.09 24.24 3.07
C GLU A 5 8.01 23.66 3.99
N SER A 6 6.71 23.92 3.74
CA SER A 6 5.63 23.31 4.51
C SER A 6 5.49 21.80 4.28
N PHE A 7 6.17 21.25 3.28
CA PHE A 7 6.15 19.84 2.89
C PHE A 7 7.50 19.15 3.08
N VAL A 8 8.37 19.77 3.87
CA VAL A 8 9.66 19.21 4.27
C VAL A 8 9.58 18.90 5.75
N THR A 9 9.89 17.66 6.11
CA THR A 9 10.07 17.26 7.51
C THR A 9 11.44 16.61 7.60
N ASP A 10 12.31 17.13 8.48
CA ASP A 10 13.67 16.61 8.69
C ASP A 10 14.52 16.50 7.40
N GLY A 11 14.38 17.47 6.48
CA GLY A 11 15.11 17.48 5.20
C GLY A 11 14.61 16.46 4.18
N THR A 12 13.45 15.82 4.44
CA THR A 12 12.81 14.86 3.52
C THR A 12 11.50 15.41 2.98
N PHE A 13 11.23 15.14 1.71
CA PHE A 13 9.97 15.53 1.08
C PHE A 13 8.82 14.66 1.63
N THR A 14 7.73 15.28 2.09
CA THR A 14 6.64 14.57 2.80
C THR A 14 5.26 14.76 2.22
N LEU A 15 5.10 15.58 1.16
CA LEU A 15 3.79 15.92 0.60
C LEU A 15 2.95 14.68 0.22
N LEU A 16 3.60 13.66 -0.34
CA LEU A 16 2.93 12.46 -0.85
C LEU A 16 2.74 11.35 0.22
N ARG A 17 3.30 11.53 1.42
CA ARG A 17 3.20 10.54 2.52
C ARG A 17 1.76 10.21 2.93
N PRO A 18 0.79 11.15 2.96
CA PRO A 18 -0.59 10.81 3.27
C PRO A 18 -1.21 9.84 2.25
N VAL A 19 -0.85 9.97 0.97
CA VAL A 19 -1.31 9.05 -0.09
C VAL A 19 -0.70 7.66 0.12
N MET A 20 0.61 7.60 0.37
CA MET A 20 1.30 6.35 0.67
C MET A 20 0.70 5.66 1.91
N SER A 21 0.43 6.42 2.98
CA SER A 21 -0.17 5.93 4.22
C SER A 21 -1.59 5.39 4.01
N SER A 22 -2.35 5.98 3.08
CA SER A 22 -3.69 5.51 2.73
C SER A 22 -3.64 4.14 2.05
N PHE A 23 -2.70 3.92 1.12
CA PHE A 23 -2.51 2.61 0.49
C PHE A 23 -1.97 1.57 1.48
N LEU A 24 -1.11 1.97 2.41
CA LEU A 24 -0.67 1.10 3.50
C LEU A 24 -1.85 0.66 4.37
N LEU A 25 -2.74 1.58 4.74
CA LEU A 25 -3.94 1.27 5.52
C LEU A 25 -4.87 0.32 4.74
N ILE A 26 -5.08 0.55 3.44
CA ILE A 26 -5.88 -0.34 2.59
C ILE A 26 -5.26 -1.75 2.56
N ALA A 27 -3.95 -1.87 2.40
CA ALA A 27 -3.26 -3.15 2.38
C ALA A 27 -3.39 -3.90 3.72
N VAL A 28 -3.27 -3.20 4.85
CA VAL A 28 -3.48 -3.76 6.20
C VAL A 28 -4.94 -4.21 6.38
N ILE A 29 -5.91 -3.39 6.00
CA ILE A 29 -7.33 -3.73 6.08
C ILE A 29 -7.61 -4.98 5.25
N LEU A 30 -7.14 -5.03 4.00
CA LEU A 30 -7.31 -6.19 3.12
C LEU A 30 -6.72 -7.45 3.74
N PHE A 31 -5.51 -7.36 4.30
CA PHE A 31 -4.85 -8.47 4.96
C PHE A 31 -5.65 -8.99 6.17
N VAL A 32 -6.16 -8.09 7.02
CA VAL A 32 -7.01 -8.45 8.16
C VAL A 32 -8.30 -9.12 7.68
N LEU A 33 -8.97 -8.55 6.68
CA LEU A 33 -10.21 -9.08 6.12
C LEU A 33 -10.04 -10.49 5.55
N VAL A 34 -8.95 -10.75 4.83
CA VAL A 34 -8.63 -12.08 4.31
C VAL A 34 -8.21 -13.08 5.42
N SER A 35 -7.70 -12.57 6.54
CA SER A 35 -7.32 -13.39 7.70
C SER A 35 -8.50 -13.75 8.60
N LEU A 36 -9.64 -13.07 8.50
CA LEU A 36 -10.85 -13.41 9.25
C LEU A 36 -11.47 -14.76 8.82
N PRO A 37 -12.25 -15.43 9.70
CA PRO A 37 -12.94 -16.67 9.34
C PRO A 37 -13.98 -16.44 8.23
N ARG A 38 -14.18 -17.46 7.38
CA ARG A 38 -15.08 -17.39 6.20
C ARG A 38 -16.48 -16.86 6.49
N ALA A 39 -17.04 -17.16 7.67
CA ALA A 39 -18.35 -16.68 8.07
C ALA A 39 -18.48 -15.14 8.00
N LEU A 40 -17.36 -14.42 8.13
CA LEU A 40 -17.28 -12.96 8.04
C LEU A 40 -16.84 -12.46 6.66
N GLN A 41 -16.48 -13.35 5.73
CA GLN A 41 -15.94 -13.03 4.39
C GLN A 41 -16.99 -13.11 3.28
N GLY A 42 -18.29 -13.18 3.60
CA GLY A 42 -19.36 -13.41 2.62
C GLY A 42 -19.45 -12.38 1.48
N PHE A 43 -18.78 -11.23 1.61
CA PHE A 43 -18.71 -10.17 0.59
C PHE A 43 -17.39 -10.13 -0.19
N LEU A 44 -16.38 -10.93 0.18
CA LEU A 44 -15.04 -10.91 -0.43
C LEU A 44 -14.91 -11.93 -1.56
N ASN A 45 -14.69 -11.44 -2.77
CA ASN A 45 -14.35 -12.24 -3.94
C ASN A 45 -12.84 -12.22 -4.19
N GLY A 46 -12.26 -13.35 -4.61
CA GLY A 46 -10.84 -13.45 -4.97
C GLY A 46 -10.42 -12.46 -6.06
N TYR A 47 -11.31 -12.17 -7.02
CA TYR A 47 -11.08 -11.12 -8.02
C TYR A 47 -10.92 -9.74 -7.36
N THR A 48 -11.75 -9.40 -6.38
CA THR A 48 -11.66 -8.13 -5.64
C THR A 48 -10.37 -8.06 -4.83
N VAL A 49 -10.00 -9.13 -4.13
CA VAL A 49 -8.75 -9.19 -3.35
C VAL A 49 -7.54 -8.95 -4.26
N MET A 50 -7.49 -9.63 -5.41
CA MET A 50 -6.39 -9.49 -6.36
C MET A 50 -6.34 -8.10 -7.00
N ALA A 51 -7.50 -7.56 -7.40
CA ALA A 51 -7.58 -6.22 -8.00
C ALA A 51 -7.12 -5.14 -7.02
N VAL A 52 -7.61 -5.16 -5.77
CA VAL A 52 -7.23 -4.18 -4.74
C VAL A 52 -5.74 -4.27 -4.42
N ALA A 53 -5.19 -5.49 -4.31
CA ALA A 53 -3.76 -5.70 -4.09
C ALA A 53 -2.91 -5.12 -5.23
N LEU A 54 -3.22 -5.46 -6.48
CA LEU A 54 -2.47 -4.99 -7.66
C LEU A 54 -2.54 -3.47 -7.82
N ILE A 55 -3.73 -2.88 -7.69
CA ILE A 55 -3.91 -1.42 -7.76
C ILE A 55 -3.11 -0.74 -6.65
N SER A 56 -3.15 -1.28 -5.43
CA SER A 56 -2.41 -0.71 -4.30
C SER A 56 -0.90 -0.71 -4.56
N ILE A 57 -0.35 -1.81 -5.10
CA ILE A 57 1.07 -1.90 -5.45
C ILE A 57 1.43 -0.94 -6.59
N ILE A 58 0.66 -0.93 -7.68
CA ILE A 58 0.97 -0.10 -8.85
C ILE A 58 0.93 1.38 -8.49
N ILE A 59 -0.14 1.85 -7.84
CA ILE A 59 -0.30 3.27 -7.53
C ILE A 59 0.70 3.70 -6.47
N SER A 60 0.93 2.92 -5.41
CA SER A 60 1.96 3.26 -4.41
C SER A 60 3.37 3.29 -5.01
N GLY A 61 3.68 2.41 -5.95
CA GLY A 61 4.94 2.43 -6.69
C GLY A 61 5.10 3.68 -7.55
N GLN A 62 4.04 4.12 -8.24
CA GLN A 62 4.03 5.39 -8.98
C GLN A 62 4.22 6.58 -8.05
N VAL A 63 3.54 6.60 -6.90
CA VAL A 63 3.69 7.67 -5.89
C VAL A 63 5.13 7.74 -5.39
N LEU A 64 5.75 6.61 -5.08
CA LEU A 64 7.16 6.55 -4.65
C LEU A 64 8.11 7.08 -5.74
N PHE A 65 7.86 6.73 -7.01
CA PHE A 65 8.65 7.21 -8.13
C PHE A 65 8.57 8.73 -8.27
N PHE A 66 7.36 9.31 -8.19
CA PHE A 66 7.19 10.76 -8.21
C PHE A 66 7.78 11.45 -6.97
N GLU A 67 7.68 10.84 -5.78
CA GLU A 67 8.33 11.34 -4.56
C GLU A 67 9.84 11.44 -4.74
N ALA A 68 10.47 10.44 -5.37
CA ALA A 68 11.91 10.44 -5.62
C ALA A 68 12.34 11.53 -6.62
N ILE A 69 11.60 11.73 -7.71
CA ILE A 69 11.88 12.81 -8.68
C ILE A 69 11.76 14.18 -7.99
N LEU A 70 10.68 14.40 -7.24
CA LEU A 70 10.47 15.67 -6.55
C LEU A 70 11.52 15.94 -5.47
N ALA A 71 11.95 14.89 -4.76
CA ALA A 71 13.01 15.02 -3.78
C ALA A 71 14.34 15.44 -4.44
N ASP A 72 14.70 14.85 -5.59
CA ASP A 72 15.91 15.21 -6.33
C ASP A 72 15.89 16.66 -6.82
N GLU A 73 14.77 17.09 -7.43
CA GLU A 73 14.58 18.46 -7.93
C GLU A 73 14.62 19.52 -6.81
N LEU A 74 14.22 19.14 -5.60
CA LEU A 74 14.22 20.03 -4.43
C LEU A 74 15.50 19.91 -3.60
N GLY A 75 16.47 19.08 -4.00
CA GLY A 75 17.71 18.85 -3.25
C GLY A 75 17.49 18.18 -1.88
N MET A 76 16.43 17.39 -1.76
CA MET A 76 15.99 16.71 -0.53
C MET A 76 16.33 15.23 -0.55
N GLY A 77 16.46 14.65 0.64
CA GLY A 77 16.69 13.22 0.80
C GLY A 77 15.43 12.37 0.59
N GLY A 78 15.65 11.08 0.27
CA GLY A 78 14.59 10.08 0.26
C GLY A 78 14.05 9.80 1.68
N GLY A 79 12.72 9.81 1.83
CA GLY A 79 12.04 9.60 3.10
C GLY A 79 11.64 8.15 3.38
N SER A 80 10.80 7.96 4.41
CA SER A 80 10.26 6.64 4.82
C SER A 80 9.33 5.97 3.80
N GLY A 81 8.99 6.65 2.69
CA GLY A 81 8.07 6.16 1.66
C GLY A 81 8.49 4.82 1.05
N PHE A 82 9.79 4.59 0.86
CA PHE A 82 10.32 3.32 0.35
C PHE A 82 9.95 2.13 1.25
N TRP A 83 10.10 2.29 2.57
CA TRP A 83 9.77 1.24 3.52
C TRP A 83 8.26 0.96 3.57
N MET A 84 7.43 2.02 3.51
CA MET A 84 5.97 1.87 3.43
C MET A 84 5.56 1.11 2.17
N PHE A 85 6.18 1.42 1.03
CA PHE A 85 5.95 0.72 -0.24
C PHE A 85 6.31 -0.77 -0.14
N LEU A 86 7.45 -1.12 0.46
CA LEU A 86 7.82 -2.52 0.66
C LEU A 86 6.79 -3.28 1.50
N VAL A 87 6.25 -2.66 2.55
CA VAL A 87 5.17 -3.28 3.36
C VAL A 87 3.90 -3.45 2.52
N ILE A 88 3.53 -2.47 1.69
CA ILE A 88 2.38 -2.59 0.76
C ILE A 88 2.59 -3.76 -0.21
N VAL A 89 3.78 -3.93 -0.77
CA VAL A 89 4.11 -5.04 -1.68
C VAL A 89 3.97 -6.38 -0.97
N ILE A 90 4.54 -6.52 0.23
CA ILE A 90 4.46 -7.76 1.01
C ILE A 90 3.00 -8.09 1.34
N LEU A 91 2.24 -7.16 1.90
CA LEU A 91 0.85 -7.38 2.26
C LEU A 91 -0.03 -7.62 1.01
N GLY A 92 0.24 -6.91 -0.08
CA GLY A 92 -0.46 -7.06 -1.35
C GLY A 92 -0.23 -8.43 -2.00
N ILE A 93 0.95 -9.02 -1.86
CA ILE A 93 1.23 -10.38 -2.36
C ILE A 93 0.67 -11.45 -1.42
N VAL A 94 0.86 -11.27 -0.11
CA VAL A 94 0.44 -12.25 0.91
C VAL A 94 -1.08 -12.36 0.99
N SER A 95 -1.82 -11.26 0.84
CA SER A 95 -3.29 -11.28 0.98
C SER A 95 -3.98 -12.21 -0.03
N PRO A 96 -3.76 -12.11 -1.36
CA PRO A 96 -4.31 -13.07 -2.31
C PRO A 96 -3.88 -14.53 -2.03
N ILE A 97 -2.63 -14.76 -1.65
CA ILE A 97 -2.12 -16.11 -1.33
C ILE A 97 -2.92 -16.73 -0.18
N ILE A 98 -3.09 -16.01 0.93
CA ILE A 98 -3.88 -16.48 2.07
C ILE A 98 -5.32 -16.74 1.66
N TYR A 99 -5.92 -15.84 0.87
CA TYR A 99 -7.30 -16.00 0.40
C TYR A 99 -7.47 -17.33 -0.37
N PHE A 100 -6.63 -17.60 -1.36
CA PHE A 100 -6.76 -18.80 -2.20
C PHE A 100 -6.42 -20.10 -1.45
N ILE A 101 -5.45 -20.10 -0.53
CA ILE A 101 -5.15 -21.26 0.31
C ILE A 101 -6.37 -21.63 1.16
N ARG A 102 -6.95 -20.65 1.86
CA ARG A 102 -8.15 -20.88 2.68
C ARG A 102 -9.38 -21.18 1.85
N GLN A 103 -9.44 -20.72 0.59
CA GLN A 103 -10.53 -21.07 -0.31
C GLN A 103 -10.48 -22.55 -0.72
N ARG A 104 -9.28 -23.12 -0.87
CA ARG A 104 -9.07 -24.54 -1.17
C ARG A 104 -9.42 -25.46 0.00
N GLU A 105 -9.00 -25.10 1.22
CA GLU A 105 -9.18 -25.94 2.43
C GLU A 105 -10.63 -26.21 2.82
N ALA A 106 -11.56 -25.34 2.46
CA ALA A 106 -12.98 -25.55 2.75
C ALA A 106 -13.82 -25.82 1.50
N GLY A 107 -13.18 -26.32 0.43
CA GLY A 107 -13.82 -27.02 -0.69
C GLY A 107 -13.51 -28.52 -0.72
N SER A 108 -12.66 -29.02 0.20
CA SER A 108 -12.41 -30.44 0.51
C SER A 108 -13.21 -30.87 1.72
#